data_AF-A0A6J2FQB4-F1
#
_entry.id   AF-A0A6J2FQB4-F1
#
_cell.length_a   1.000
_cell.length_b   1.000
_cell.length_c   1.000
_cell.angle_alpha   90.00
_cell.angle_beta   90.00
_cell.angle_gamma   90.00
#
_symmetry.space_group_name_H-M   'P 1'
#
loop_
_entity.id
_entity.type
_entity.pdbx_description
1 polymer ?
#
loop_
_entity_poly.entity_id
_entity_poly.type
_entity_poly.pdbx_seq_one_letter_code
_entity_poly.pdbx_strand_id
1 'polypeptide(L)'
;MADPAQQFRWLEDVLTRASQAKEMVYIIGHVPPGFFEKTRNKAWFREGFNEEYLKVVRKHHRVIAGQFFGHHHTDSFRMFYSDAGAPISVMFLTPGVTPWKTTLPGVVNGANNPGIRVFEYDRASLSLQDMVTYFVNLSQANAQGTPLWEPEYRLTEAYGVPDAGARSMHAALGRIADDPGALQRYYVYNSVSYDREACGPACRAEHLCALREVAFDAYAACLRAPGAAPAPQLALLLAALLGPRALLALLAP
;
A
#
# COMPACT_ATOMS: atom_id res chain seq x y z
N MET A 1 -11.09 11.44 22.21
CA MET A 1 -9.76 11.02 22.74
C MET A 1 -8.78 11.05 21.58
N ALA A 2 -7.69 11.81 21.69
CA ALA A 2 -6.75 12.06 20.59
C ALA A 2 -5.63 10.99 20.47
N ASP A 3 -5.17 10.43 21.58
CA ASP A 3 -4.14 9.38 21.60
C ASP A 3 -4.53 8.26 22.60
N PRO A 4 -5.34 7.28 22.16
CA PRO A 4 -5.80 6.20 23.03
C PRO A 4 -4.62 5.36 23.53
N ALA A 5 -4.58 5.13 24.85
CA ALA A 5 -3.48 4.44 25.54
C ALA A 5 -2.09 5.09 25.34
N GLN A 6 -2.02 6.35 24.88
CA GLN A 6 -0.77 7.04 24.54
C GLN A 6 0.10 6.27 23.52
N GLN A 7 -0.53 5.49 22.63
CA GLN A 7 0.19 4.62 21.71
C GLN A 7 0.97 5.41 20.64
N PHE A 8 0.44 6.55 20.17
CA PHE A 8 1.18 7.40 19.23
C PHE A 8 2.39 8.06 19.89
N ARG A 9 2.20 8.63 21.10
CA ARG A 9 3.31 9.18 21.88
C ARG A 9 4.39 8.13 22.15
N TRP A 10 3.99 6.94 22.59
CA TRP A 10 4.92 5.84 22.83
C TRP A 10 5.67 5.43 21.56
N LEU A 11 4.99 5.36 20.42
CA LEU A 11 5.60 5.02 19.14
C LEU A 11 6.63 6.08 18.72
N GLU A 12 6.31 7.37 18.84
CA GLU A 12 7.26 8.46 18.59
C GLU A 12 8.51 8.34 19.48
N ASP A 13 8.33 8.07 20.78
CA ASP A 13 9.44 7.91 21.73
C ASP A 13 10.33 6.72 21.36
N VAL A 14 9.73 5.58 20.99
CA VAL A 14 10.47 4.37 20.55
C VAL A 14 11.28 4.66 19.28
N LEU A 15 10.67 5.25 18.26
CA LEU A 15 11.35 5.52 16.99
C LEU A 15 12.43 6.60 17.14
N THR A 16 12.23 7.56 18.05
CA THR A 16 13.27 8.54 18.41
C THR A 16 14.47 7.85 19.06
N ARG A 17 14.24 6.94 20.01
CA ARG A 17 15.32 6.16 20.65
C ARG A 17 16.04 5.26 19.65
N ALA A 18 15.31 4.59 18.75
CA ALA A 18 15.92 3.79 17.69
C ALA A 18 16.86 4.63 16.82
N SER A 19 16.44 5.85 16.46
CA SER A 19 17.29 6.78 15.70
C SER A 19 18.56 7.19 16.47
N GLN A 20 18.46 7.44 17.77
CA GLN A 20 19.61 7.76 18.62
C GLN A 20 20.57 6.58 18.79
N ALA A 21 20.02 5.36 18.87
CA ALA A 21 20.75 4.10 18.99
C ALA A 21 21.27 3.56 17.64
N LYS A 22 20.92 4.21 16.51
CA LYS A 22 21.23 3.75 15.14
C LYS A 22 20.64 2.36 14.82
N GLU A 23 19.46 2.08 15.37
CA GLU A 23 18.69 0.88 15.10
C GLU A 23 17.70 1.09 13.95
N MET A 24 17.42 0.01 13.23
CA MET A 24 16.34 -0.06 12.24
C MET A 24 15.15 -0.81 12.84
N VAL A 25 13.95 -0.46 12.40
CA VAL A 25 12.68 -0.92 13.00
C VAL A 25 11.77 -1.50 11.94
N TYR A 26 11.19 -2.66 12.25
CA TYR A 26 9.99 -3.17 11.59
C TYR A 26 8.76 -2.81 12.43
N ILE A 27 7.76 -2.22 11.79
CA ILE A 27 6.47 -1.94 12.44
C ILE A 27 5.48 -3.04 12.05
N ILE A 28 4.84 -3.65 13.04
CA ILE A 28 3.78 -4.62 12.82
C ILE A 28 2.47 -4.16 13.46
N GLY A 29 1.34 -4.49 12.82
CA GLY A 29 0.02 -4.21 13.36
C GLY A 29 -1.06 -5.04 12.67
N HIS A 30 -2.28 -5.05 13.21
CA HIS A 30 -3.38 -5.78 12.59
C HIS A 30 -4.09 -4.95 11.52
N VAL A 31 -4.79 -3.89 11.96
CA VAL A 31 -5.58 -3.00 11.09
C VAL A 31 -4.67 -1.94 10.47
N PRO A 32 -4.58 -1.82 9.14
CA PRO A 32 -3.75 -0.82 8.50
C PRO A 32 -4.43 0.56 8.41
N PRO A 33 -3.65 1.66 8.32
CA PRO A 33 -4.14 2.95 7.86
C PRO A 33 -4.50 2.90 6.37
N GLY A 34 -5.18 3.93 5.90
CA GLY A 34 -5.59 4.08 4.51
C GLY A 34 -6.86 3.30 4.19
N PHE A 35 -6.99 2.92 2.92
CA PHE A 35 -8.22 2.40 2.36
C PHE A 35 -8.10 0.93 1.96
N PHE A 36 -9.21 0.20 2.07
CA PHE A 36 -9.34 -1.15 1.57
C PHE A 36 -9.48 -1.14 0.05
N GLU A 37 -8.63 -1.88 -0.66
CA GLU A 37 -8.53 -1.80 -2.12
C GLU A 37 -9.66 -2.52 -2.87
N LYS A 38 -10.44 -3.38 -2.19
CA LYS A 38 -11.56 -4.13 -2.79
C LYS A 38 -12.86 -3.33 -2.89
N THR A 39 -12.90 -2.11 -2.37
CA THR A 39 -14.09 -1.26 -2.44
C THR A 39 -13.74 0.22 -2.25
N ARG A 40 -14.62 1.12 -2.70
CA ARG A 40 -14.39 2.56 -2.58
C ARG A 40 -14.67 3.08 -1.18
N ASN A 41 -13.90 4.09 -0.78
CA ASN A 41 -14.15 4.92 0.40
C ASN A 41 -14.27 4.12 1.72
N LYS A 42 -13.65 2.93 1.79
CA LYS A 42 -13.60 2.13 3.00
C LYS A 42 -12.25 2.27 3.68
N ALA A 43 -12.21 3.07 4.74
CA ALA A 43 -11.10 3.10 5.70
C ALA A 43 -11.49 2.42 7.02
N TRP A 44 -10.48 2.02 7.79
CA TRP A 44 -10.65 1.42 9.11
C TRP A 44 -10.31 2.40 10.24
N PHE A 45 -9.22 3.14 10.04
CA PHE A 45 -8.83 4.18 10.96
C PHE A 45 -9.83 5.33 10.86
N ARG A 46 -10.13 5.95 12.00
CA ARG A 46 -10.75 7.27 11.99
C ARG A 46 -9.74 8.25 11.40
N GLU A 47 -10.21 9.24 10.66
CA GLU A 47 -9.38 10.19 9.92
C GLU A 47 -8.23 10.77 10.74
N GLY A 48 -8.50 11.31 11.93
CA GLY A 48 -7.45 11.86 12.79
C GLY A 48 -6.38 10.84 13.25
N PHE A 49 -6.73 9.55 13.41
CA PHE A 49 -5.73 8.52 13.72
C PHE A 49 -4.91 8.13 12.48
N ASN A 50 -5.51 8.20 11.30
CA ASN A 50 -4.83 7.97 10.03
C ASN A 50 -3.79 9.08 9.76
N GLU A 51 -4.17 10.32 10.02
CA GLU A 51 -3.28 11.50 9.92
C GLU A 51 -2.12 11.42 10.91
N GLU A 52 -2.39 11.07 12.18
CA GLU A 52 -1.33 10.95 13.18
C GLU A 52 -0.36 9.81 12.83
N TYR A 53 -0.86 8.67 12.34
CA TYR A 53 0.01 7.59 11.85
C TYR A 53 0.92 8.05 10.70
N LEU A 54 0.35 8.75 9.72
CA LEU A 54 1.11 9.31 8.59
C LEU A 54 2.20 10.28 9.05
N LYS A 55 1.89 11.14 10.03
CA LYS A 55 2.83 12.09 10.62
C LYS A 55 4.00 11.38 11.30
N VAL A 56 3.73 10.34 12.10
CA VAL A 56 4.77 9.54 12.75
C VAL A 56 5.66 8.84 11.71
N VAL A 57 5.08 8.19 10.71
CA VAL A 57 5.84 7.53 9.63
C VAL A 57 6.68 8.53 8.87
N ARG A 58 6.13 9.68 8.46
CA ARG A 58 6.89 10.73 7.74
C ARG A 58 8.05 11.28 8.57
N LYS A 59 7.86 11.48 9.87
CA LYS A 59 8.92 12.00 10.76
C LYS A 59 10.05 10.98 10.96
N HIS A 60 9.71 9.69 11.09
CA HIS A 60 10.63 8.65 11.51
C HIS A 60 11.04 7.66 10.40
N HIS A 61 10.65 7.91 9.14
CA HIS A 61 10.85 6.96 8.03
C HIS A 61 12.29 6.45 7.87
N ARG A 62 13.30 7.24 8.25
CA ARG A 62 14.72 6.85 8.14
C ARG A 62 15.11 5.65 9.00
N VAL A 63 14.37 5.37 10.07
CA VAL A 63 14.61 4.19 10.92
C VAL A 63 13.58 3.09 10.68
N ILE A 64 12.57 3.31 9.85
CA ILE A 64 11.53 2.31 9.55
C ILE A 64 11.97 1.54 8.30
N ALA A 65 12.41 0.29 8.49
CA ALA A 65 12.87 -0.56 7.39
C ALA A 65 11.70 -1.25 6.65
N GLY A 66 10.55 -1.40 7.30
CA GLY A 66 9.37 -2.03 6.73
C GLY A 66 8.17 -1.99 7.67
N GLN A 67 6.97 -2.08 7.12
CA GLN A 67 5.72 -2.15 7.88
C GLN A 67 4.91 -3.37 7.42
N PHE A 68 4.36 -4.15 8.35
CA PHE A 68 3.69 -5.42 8.03
C PHE A 68 2.35 -5.51 8.76
N PHE A 69 1.28 -5.57 7.97
CA PHE A 69 -0.08 -5.55 8.46
C PHE A 69 -0.91 -6.67 7.82
N GLY A 70 -2.11 -6.87 8.34
CA GLY A 70 -3.06 -7.86 7.82
C GLY A 70 -4.44 -7.24 7.68
N HIS A 71 -5.42 -7.83 8.38
CA HIS A 71 -6.84 -7.42 8.43
C HIS A 71 -7.62 -7.56 7.13
N HIS A 72 -7.06 -7.20 5.98
CA HIS A 72 -7.76 -7.23 4.70
C HIS A 72 -7.99 -8.63 4.15
N HIS A 73 -7.18 -9.60 4.60
CA HIS A 73 -7.12 -10.99 4.10
C HIS A 73 -6.67 -11.13 2.63
N THR A 74 -6.57 -10.02 1.91
CA THR A 74 -6.05 -9.90 0.55
C THR A 74 -4.58 -9.49 0.54
N ASP A 75 -3.90 -9.79 -0.55
CA ASP A 75 -2.50 -9.42 -0.76
C ASP A 75 -2.37 -8.02 -1.38
N SER A 76 -1.72 -7.10 -0.68
CA SER A 76 -1.58 -5.72 -1.13
C SER A 76 -0.36 -5.03 -0.52
N PHE A 77 -0.13 -3.77 -0.91
CA PHE A 77 0.87 -2.92 -0.26
C PHE A 77 0.40 -1.47 -0.24
N ARG A 78 1.02 -0.62 0.59
CA ARG A 78 0.73 0.83 0.65
C ARG A 78 2.02 1.62 0.57
N MET A 79 2.02 2.62 -0.30
CA MET A 79 3.13 3.56 -0.44
C MET A 79 2.97 4.72 0.53
N PHE A 80 4.10 5.17 1.07
CA PHE A 80 4.19 6.38 1.88
C PHE A 80 5.18 7.33 1.22
N TYR A 81 4.77 8.61 1.11
CA TYR A 81 5.56 9.65 0.47
C TYR A 81 5.85 10.79 1.43
N SER A 82 7.04 11.39 1.28
CA SER A 82 7.38 12.69 1.88
C SER A 82 6.56 13.82 1.25
N ASP A 83 6.57 15.00 1.87
CA ASP A 83 5.92 16.19 1.30
C ASP A 83 6.52 16.60 -0.07
N ALA A 84 7.78 16.25 -0.32
CA ALA A 84 8.45 16.44 -1.61
C ALA A 84 8.11 15.35 -2.66
N GLY A 85 7.24 14.39 -2.34
CA GLY A 85 6.83 13.32 -3.24
C GLY A 85 7.79 12.12 -3.33
N ALA A 86 8.90 12.11 -2.58
CA ALA A 86 9.81 10.96 -2.56
C ALA A 86 9.17 9.74 -1.84
N PRO A 87 9.30 8.51 -2.35
CA PRO A 87 8.86 7.31 -1.65
C PRO A 87 9.75 7.08 -0.42
N ILE A 88 9.16 7.10 0.77
CA ILE A 88 9.90 7.06 2.04
C ILE A 88 9.69 5.77 2.84
N SER A 89 8.59 5.07 2.62
CA SER A 89 8.31 3.78 3.26
C SER A 89 7.30 2.99 2.42
N VAL A 90 7.27 1.69 2.65
CA VAL A 90 6.24 0.78 2.13
C VAL A 90 5.66 -0.06 3.27
N MET A 91 4.36 -0.33 3.21
CA MET A 91 3.67 -1.29 4.07
C MET A 91 3.20 -2.47 3.24
N PHE A 92 3.46 -3.69 3.71
CA PHE A 92 2.97 -4.92 3.12
C PHE A 92 1.73 -5.39 3.87
N LEU A 93 0.65 -5.64 3.13
CA LEU A 93 -0.58 -6.25 3.63
C LEU A 93 -0.57 -7.72 3.22
N THR A 94 -0.30 -8.59 4.20
CA THR A 94 -0.21 -10.04 3.98
C THR A 94 -1.61 -10.65 3.92
N PRO A 95 -1.87 -11.60 2.99
CA PRO A 95 -3.16 -12.27 2.91
C PRO A 95 -3.47 -13.14 4.14
N GLY A 96 -4.73 -13.51 4.28
CA GLY A 96 -5.20 -14.36 5.37
C GLY A 96 -5.04 -15.85 5.07
N VAL A 97 -4.86 -16.64 6.12
CA VAL A 97 -5.01 -18.11 6.04
C VAL A 97 -6.49 -18.48 5.85
N THR A 98 -7.41 -17.72 6.43
CA THR A 98 -8.84 -17.98 6.28
C THR A 98 -9.30 -17.65 4.85
N PRO A 99 -10.04 -18.54 4.17
CA PRO A 99 -10.62 -18.29 2.85
C PRO A 99 -12.00 -17.61 2.95
N TRP A 100 -12.37 -17.10 4.14
CA TRP A 100 -13.69 -16.56 4.40
C TRP A 100 -14.08 -15.49 3.38
N LYS A 101 -15.21 -15.71 2.70
CA LYS A 101 -15.78 -14.75 1.77
C LYS A 101 -16.37 -13.58 2.55
N THR A 102 -15.86 -12.38 2.30
CA THR A 102 -16.30 -11.22 3.08
C THR A 102 -17.78 -10.89 2.90
N THR A 103 -18.41 -10.50 4.00
CA THR A 103 -19.79 -9.99 4.04
C THR A 103 -19.83 -8.46 3.95
N LEU A 104 -18.69 -7.80 3.72
CA LEU A 104 -18.64 -6.34 3.58
C LEU A 104 -19.51 -5.89 2.39
N PRO A 105 -20.51 -5.01 2.60
CA PRO A 105 -21.36 -4.52 1.53
C PRO A 105 -20.55 -3.86 0.42
N GLY A 106 -20.89 -4.16 -0.83
CA GLY A 106 -20.22 -3.62 -2.02
C GLY A 106 -19.01 -4.44 -2.51
N VAL A 107 -18.57 -5.46 -1.76
CA VAL A 107 -17.54 -6.39 -2.23
C VAL A 107 -18.21 -7.63 -2.83
N VAL A 108 -18.02 -7.83 -4.13
CA VAL A 108 -18.50 -9.02 -4.85
C VAL A 108 -17.40 -10.07 -4.86
N ASN A 109 -17.77 -11.32 -4.60
CA ASN A 109 -16.86 -12.48 -4.63
C ASN A 109 -15.56 -12.32 -3.80
N GLY A 110 -15.62 -11.61 -2.67
CA GLY A 110 -14.45 -11.27 -1.86
C GLY A 110 -13.93 -12.39 -0.95
N ALA A 111 -13.70 -13.58 -1.50
CA ALA A 111 -12.91 -14.63 -0.86
C ALA A 111 -11.44 -14.56 -1.32
N ASN A 112 -10.60 -15.36 -0.70
CA ASN A 112 -9.21 -15.59 -1.05
C ASN A 112 -8.87 -17.07 -0.85
N ASN A 113 -7.81 -17.56 -1.49
CA ASN A 113 -7.21 -18.81 -1.03
C ASN A 113 -6.44 -18.56 0.28
N PRO A 114 -6.22 -19.61 1.11
CA PRO A 114 -5.29 -19.54 2.23
C PRO A 114 -3.90 -19.15 1.77
N GLY A 115 -3.34 -18.08 2.35
CA GLY A 115 -1.99 -17.58 2.04
C GLY A 115 -1.10 -17.45 3.29
N ILE A 116 0.20 -17.69 3.10
CA ILE A 116 1.28 -17.35 4.06
C ILE A 116 2.39 -16.62 3.32
N ARG A 117 3.19 -15.81 4.03
CA ARG A 117 4.28 -15.03 3.43
C ARG A 117 5.57 -15.16 4.22
N VAL A 118 6.68 -15.28 3.51
CA VAL A 118 8.04 -15.26 4.04
C VAL A 118 8.79 -14.08 3.43
N PHE A 119 9.44 -13.28 4.28
CA PHE A 119 10.30 -12.17 3.85
C PHE A 119 11.77 -12.56 3.94
N GLU A 120 12.54 -12.14 2.96
CA GLU A 120 14.00 -12.20 2.94
C GLU A 120 14.54 -10.80 3.24
N TYR A 121 15.51 -10.69 4.15
CA TYR A 121 16.05 -9.41 4.57
C TYR A 121 17.53 -9.50 4.91
N ASP A 122 18.24 -8.38 4.73
CA ASP A 122 19.61 -8.25 5.20
C ASP A 122 19.64 -8.08 6.73
N ARG A 123 20.32 -8.99 7.42
CA ARG A 123 20.32 -9.01 8.89
C ARG A 123 21.04 -7.81 9.52
N ALA A 124 21.94 -7.16 8.80
CA ALA A 124 22.70 -6.02 9.32
C ALA A 124 21.90 -4.71 9.26
N SER A 125 21.16 -4.49 8.18
CA SER A 125 20.44 -3.24 7.89
C SER A 125 18.92 -3.35 8.02
N LEU A 126 18.38 -4.55 8.18
CA LEU A 126 16.95 -4.85 8.04
C LEU A 126 16.35 -4.45 6.69
N SER A 127 17.17 -4.24 5.65
CA SER A 127 16.64 -3.94 4.33
C SER A 127 15.95 -5.17 3.73
N LEU A 128 14.71 -4.99 3.31
CA LEU A 128 13.90 -6.04 2.70
C LEU A 128 14.41 -6.36 1.30
N GLN A 129 14.90 -7.58 1.14
CA GLN A 129 15.46 -8.09 -0.11
C GLN A 129 14.38 -8.69 -0.99
N ASP A 130 13.44 -9.46 -0.42
CA ASP A 130 12.36 -10.07 -1.19
C ASP A 130 11.20 -10.53 -0.29
N MET A 131 10.13 -11.01 -0.92
CA MET A 131 9.11 -11.81 -0.26
C MET A 131 8.59 -12.91 -1.19
N VAL A 132 8.28 -14.06 -0.59
CA VAL A 132 7.59 -15.16 -1.26
C VAL A 132 6.25 -15.39 -0.59
N THR A 133 5.19 -15.36 -1.38
CA THR A 133 3.85 -15.76 -0.94
C THR A 133 3.64 -17.22 -1.31
N TYR A 134 3.17 -18.02 -0.37
CA TYR A 134 2.75 -19.39 -0.59
C TYR A 134 1.26 -19.49 -0.37
N PHE A 135 0.61 -20.38 -1.09
CA PHE A 135 -0.83 -20.56 -0.99
C PHE A 135 -1.25 -22.02 -1.12
N VAL A 136 -2.51 -22.27 -0.78
CA VAL A 136 -3.19 -23.53 -1.08
C VAL A 136 -4.32 -23.22 -2.04
N ASN A 137 -4.36 -23.87 -3.21
CA ASN A 137 -5.58 -23.92 -4.00
C ASN A 137 -6.65 -24.73 -3.26
N LEU A 138 -7.55 -24.04 -2.55
CA LEU A 138 -8.46 -24.69 -1.61
C LEU A 138 -9.44 -25.64 -2.31
N SER A 139 -9.90 -25.30 -3.51
CA SER A 139 -10.79 -26.16 -4.30
C SER A 139 -10.09 -27.48 -4.67
N GLN A 140 -8.82 -27.40 -5.07
CA GLN A 140 -8.00 -28.57 -5.39
C GLN A 140 -7.70 -29.41 -4.13
N ALA A 141 -7.33 -28.76 -3.03
CA ALA A 141 -7.06 -29.43 -1.76
C ALA A 141 -8.28 -30.22 -1.25
N ASN A 142 -9.48 -29.63 -1.34
CA ASN A 142 -10.73 -30.29 -0.94
C ASN A 142 -11.07 -31.48 -1.84
N ALA A 143 -10.83 -31.37 -3.15
CA ALA A 143 -11.04 -32.49 -4.08
C ALA A 143 -10.07 -33.66 -3.85
N GLN A 144 -8.84 -33.38 -3.41
CA GLN A 144 -7.79 -34.37 -3.18
C GLN A 144 -7.76 -34.89 -1.73
N GLY A 145 -8.42 -34.20 -0.79
CA GLY A 145 -8.41 -34.53 0.65
C GLY A 145 -7.08 -34.26 1.35
N THR A 146 -6.10 -33.64 0.68
CA THR A 146 -4.78 -33.29 1.25
C THR A 146 -4.38 -31.89 0.79
N PRO A 147 -4.09 -30.94 1.70
CA PRO A 147 -3.63 -29.61 1.32
C PRO A 147 -2.15 -29.65 0.91
N LEU A 148 -1.85 -29.13 -0.28
CA LEU A 148 -0.48 -28.87 -0.73
C LEU A 148 -0.25 -27.35 -0.76
N TRP A 149 0.72 -26.87 0.02
CA TRP A 149 1.18 -25.49 -0.05
C TRP A 149 2.21 -25.37 -1.16
N GLU A 150 2.02 -24.40 -2.05
CA GLU A 150 2.93 -24.14 -3.17
C GLU A 150 3.29 -22.65 -3.22
N PRO A 151 4.47 -22.28 -3.76
CA PRO A 151 4.80 -20.88 -3.97
C PRO A 151 3.84 -20.27 -4.99
N GLU A 152 3.20 -19.17 -4.63
CA GLU A 152 2.36 -18.38 -5.53
C GLU A 152 3.24 -17.47 -6.39
N TYR A 153 4.06 -16.64 -5.73
CA TYR A 153 5.01 -15.77 -6.41
C TYR A 153 6.13 -15.28 -5.50
N ARG A 154 7.24 -14.90 -6.13
CA ARG A 154 8.32 -14.09 -5.56
C ARG A 154 8.19 -12.66 -6.06
N LEU A 155 8.26 -11.67 -5.17
CA LEU A 155 7.98 -10.26 -5.50
C LEU A 155 8.92 -9.70 -6.55
N THR A 156 10.22 -9.95 -6.40
CA THR A 156 11.24 -9.43 -7.33
C THR A 156 11.03 -9.95 -8.75
N GLU A 157 10.65 -11.22 -8.90
CA GLU A 157 10.33 -11.84 -10.18
C GLU A 157 8.99 -11.33 -10.74
N ALA A 158 7.95 -11.29 -9.92
CA ALA A 158 6.60 -10.90 -10.36
C ALA A 158 6.53 -9.48 -10.90
N TYR A 159 7.29 -8.57 -10.30
CA TYR A 159 7.28 -7.16 -10.66
C TYR A 159 8.59 -6.67 -11.28
N GLY A 160 9.58 -7.54 -11.48
CA GLY A 160 10.88 -7.25 -12.11
C GLY A 160 11.65 -6.14 -11.41
N VAL A 161 11.64 -6.14 -10.07
CA VAL A 161 12.31 -5.15 -9.22
C VAL A 161 13.44 -5.81 -8.44
N PRO A 162 14.51 -5.08 -8.06
CA PRO A 162 15.70 -5.71 -7.48
C PRO A 162 15.55 -6.09 -6.01
N ASP A 163 14.63 -5.44 -5.28
CA ASP A 163 14.39 -5.69 -3.86
C ASP A 163 12.94 -5.35 -3.46
N ALA A 164 12.62 -5.51 -2.17
CA ALA A 164 11.30 -5.17 -1.60
C ALA A 164 11.31 -3.81 -0.86
N GLY A 165 12.27 -2.93 -1.18
CA GLY A 165 12.37 -1.58 -0.59
C GLY A 165 11.37 -0.57 -1.18
N ALA A 166 11.21 0.59 -0.53
CA ALA A 166 10.25 1.62 -0.95
C ALA A 166 10.45 2.12 -2.40
N ARG A 167 11.69 2.24 -2.88
CA ARG A 167 11.95 2.63 -4.28
C ARG A 167 11.51 1.56 -5.28
N SER A 168 11.82 0.30 -5.00
CA SER A 168 11.40 -0.84 -5.81
C SER A 168 9.88 -0.98 -5.82
N MET A 169 9.23 -0.83 -4.67
CA MET A 169 7.76 -0.89 -4.58
C MET A 169 7.06 0.30 -5.26
N HIS A 170 7.69 1.48 -5.27
CA HIS A 170 7.22 2.58 -6.11
C HIS A 170 7.33 2.25 -7.60
N ALA A 171 8.43 1.63 -8.05
CA ALA A 171 8.57 1.17 -9.43
C ALA A 171 7.57 0.05 -9.79
N ALA A 172 7.31 -0.88 -8.87
CA ALA A 172 6.27 -1.90 -9.02
C ALA A 172 4.88 -1.26 -9.16
N LEU A 173 4.54 -0.27 -8.32
CA LEU A 173 3.31 0.51 -8.45
C LEU A 173 3.21 1.21 -9.81
N GLY A 174 4.30 1.80 -10.31
CA GLY A 174 4.35 2.39 -11.65
C GLY A 174 4.03 1.35 -12.74
N ARG A 175 4.63 0.17 -12.67
CA ARG A 175 4.33 -0.93 -13.62
C ARG A 175 2.88 -1.40 -13.53
N ILE A 176 2.34 -1.60 -12.32
CA ILE A 176 0.92 -1.95 -12.10
C ILE A 176 0.01 -0.86 -12.67
N ALA A 177 0.42 0.41 -12.57
CA ALA A 177 -0.35 1.53 -13.09
C ALA A 177 -0.31 1.64 -14.62
N ASP A 178 0.81 1.29 -15.28
CA ASP A 178 1.02 1.58 -16.70
C ASP A 178 0.82 0.34 -17.61
N ASP A 179 1.05 -0.87 -17.10
CA ASP A 179 0.94 -2.13 -17.85
C ASP A 179 -0.31 -2.94 -17.42
N PRO A 180 -1.29 -3.16 -18.32
CA PRO A 180 -2.45 -4.00 -18.04
C PRO A 180 -2.10 -5.43 -17.59
N GLY A 181 -1.00 -6.01 -18.10
CA GLY A 181 -0.54 -7.33 -17.70
C GLY A 181 -0.04 -7.36 -16.25
N ALA A 182 0.74 -6.35 -15.85
CA ALA A 182 1.17 -6.18 -14.46
C ALA A 182 -0.01 -5.92 -13.51
N LEU A 183 -0.98 -5.12 -13.92
CA LEU A 183 -2.23 -4.90 -13.17
C LEU A 183 -2.98 -6.21 -12.95
N GLN A 184 -3.19 -6.98 -14.02
CA GLN A 184 -3.91 -8.24 -13.94
C GLN A 184 -3.18 -9.25 -13.05
N ARG A 185 -1.85 -9.33 -13.15
CA ARG A 185 -1.03 -10.17 -12.28
C ARG A 185 -1.20 -9.80 -10.81
N TYR A 186 -1.08 -8.51 -10.48
CA TYR A 186 -1.33 -8.02 -9.12
C TYR A 186 -2.77 -8.33 -8.65
N TYR A 187 -3.78 -8.16 -9.51
CA TYR A 187 -5.17 -8.42 -9.14
C TYR A 187 -5.42 -9.91 -8.84
N VAL A 188 -4.83 -10.82 -9.63
CA VAL A 188 -4.90 -12.26 -9.36
C VAL A 188 -4.27 -12.59 -8.00
N TYR A 189 -3.05 -12.09 -7.74
CA TYR A 189 -2.39 -12.30 -6.45
C TYR A 189 -3.12 -11.63 -5.27
N ASN A 190 -3.83 -10.53 -5.49
CA ASN A 190 -4.59 -9.84 -4.45
C ASN A 190 -5.61 -10.77 -3.76
N SER A 191 -6.22 -11.68 -4.51
CA SER A 191 -7.14 -12.69 -3.98
C SER A 191 -6.45 -14.03 -3.65
N VAL A 192 -5.12 -14.06 -3.66
CA VAL A 192 -4.30 -15.27 -3.53
C VAL A 192 -4.67 -16.28 -4.63
N SER A 193 -4.72 -15.79 -5.88
CA SER A 193 -5.04 -16.58 -7.07
C SER A 193 -6.43 -17.25 -7.07
N TYR A 194 -7.36 -16.76 -6.25
CA TYR A 194 -8.76 -17.20 -6.19
C TYR A 194 -9.58 -16.63 -7.36
N ASP A 195 -9.59 -15.31 -7.49
CA ASP A 195 -10.30 -14.58 -8.53
C ASP A 195 -9.35 -14.29 -9.69
N ARG A 196 -9.75 -14.74 -10.88
CA ARG A 196 -8.99 -14.60 -12.13
C ARG A 196 -9.72 -13.75 -13.16
N GLU A 197 -10.84 -13.13 -12.79
CA GLU A 197 -11.55 -12.21 -13.66
C GLU A 197 -10.70 -10.98 -14.00
N ALA A 198 -11.03 -10.31 -15.11
CA ALA A 198 -10.28 -9.14 -15.56
C ALA A 198 -10.56 -7.91 -14.67
N CYS A 199 -9.50 -7.24 -14.21
CA CYS A 199 -9.62 -6.00 -13.45
C CYS A 199 -9.98 -4.83 -14.39
N GLY A 200 -11.28 -4.52 -14.49
CA GLY A 200 -11.80 -3.42 -15.29
C GLY A 200 -11.44 -2.02 -14.75
N PRO A 201 -11.89 -0.94 -15.42
CA PRO A 201 -11.51 0.44 -15.06
C PRO A 201 -11.84 0.85 -13.62
N ALA A 202 -12.99 0.41 -13.09
CA ALA A 202 -13.38 0.69 -11.71
C ALA A 202 -12.47 0.00 -10.69
N CYS A 203 -12.20 -1.30 -10.90
CA CYS A 203 -11.23 -2.08 -10.13
C CYS A 203 -9.84 -1.43 -10.16
N ARG A 204 -9.36 -1.06 -11.35
CA ARG A 204 -8.06 -0.39 -11.51
C ARG A 204 -7.96 0.87 -10.66
N ALA A 205 -8.98 1.75 -10.70
CA ALA A 205 -8.98 2.97 -9.91
C ALA A 205 -8.97 2.70 -8.40
N GLU A 206 -9.77 1.74 -7.93
CA GLU A 206 -9.85 1.36 -6.51
C GLU A 206 -8.51 0.84 -5.99
N HIS A 207 -7.89 -0.07 -6.73
CA HIS A 207 -6.60 -0.64 -6.36
C HIS A 207 -5.48 0.41 -6.43
N LEU A 208 -5.32 1.12 -7.56
CA LEU A 208 -4.22 2.08 -7.71
C LEU A 208 -4.29 3.22 -6.69
N CYS A 209 -5.48 3.75 -6.41
CA CYS A 209 -5.65 4.79 -5.41
C CYS A 209 -5.38 4.27 -4.00
N ALA A 210 -5.83 3.06 -3.65
CA ALA A 210 -5.52 2.49 -2.34
C ALA A 210 -4.03 2.18 -2.17
N LEU A 211 -3.36 1.63 -3.19
CA LEU A 211 -1.91 1.37 -3.17
C LEU A 211 -1.09 2.65 -2.97
N ARG A 212 -1.51 3.75 -3.61
CA ARG A 212 -0.76 5.01 -3.64
C ARG A 212 -1.07 5.92 -2.46
N GLU A 213 -2.35 6.06 -2.10
CA GLU A 213 -2.84 7.14 -1.23
C GLU A 213 -3.40 6.59 0.08
N VAL A 214 -2.64 6.78 1.15
CA VAL A 214 -3.07 6.46 2.53
C VAL A 214 -3.85 7.62 3.16
N ALA A 215 -3.58 8.86 2.73
CA ALA A 215 -4.28 10.05 3.23
C ALA A 215 -5.69 10.17 2.62
N PHE A 216 -6.66 10.59 3.42
CA PHE A 216 -8.08 10.60 3.04
C PHE A 216 -8.35 11.52 1.84
N ASP A 217 -7.91 12.78 1.91
CA ASP A 217 -8.09 13.74 0.83
C ASP A 217 -7.38 13.34 -0.47
N ALA A 218 -6.17 12.79 -0.36
CA ALA A 218 -5.38 12.37 -1.51
C ALA A 218 -6.02 11.16 -2.20
N TYR A 219 -6.54 10.19 -1.45
CA TYR A 219 -7.30 9.07 -1.98
C TYR A 219 -8.57 9.53 -2.70
N ALA A 220 -9.33 10.44 -2.08
CA ALA A 220 -10.52 11.01 -2.69
C ALA A 220 -10.22 11.83 -3.97
N ALA A 221 -9.08 12.54 -4.01
CA ALA A 221 -8.60 13.21 -5.22
C ALA A 221 -8.22 12.20 -6.31
N CYS A 222 -7.50 11.13 -5.95
CA CYS A 222 -7.10 10.08 -6.88
C CYS A 222 -8.31 9.40 -7.54
N LEU A 223 -9.37 9.07 -6.79
CA LEU A 223 -10.57 8.45 -7.36
C LEU A 223 -11.31 9.35 -8.37
N ARG A 224 -11.16 10.68 -8.27
CA ARG A 224 -11.73 11.64 -9.23
C ARG A 224 -10.91 11.75 -10.52
N ALA A 225 -9.61 11.46 -10.47
CA ALA A 225 -8.71 11.50 -11.61
C ALA A 225 -7.65 10.37 -11.55
N PRO A 226 -8.03 9.10 -11.82
CA PRO A 226 -7.16 7.93 -11.59
C PRO A 226 -5.88 7.88 -12.43
N GLY A 227 -5.72 8.78 -13.41
CA GLY A 227 -4.55 8.88 -14.30
C GLY A 227 -3.64 10.07 -14.03
N ALA A 228 -3.93 10.95 -13.07
CA ALA A 228 -3.08 12.09 -12.76
C ALA A 228 -1.95 11.69 -11.80
N ALA A 229 -0.69 11.95 -12.18
CA ALA A 229 0.40 11.98 -11.21
C ALA A 229 0.15 13.13 -10.20
N PRO A 230 0.55 13.00 -8.92
CA PRO A 230 0.38 14.08 -7.97
C PRO A 230 1.15 15.31 -8.47
N ALA A 231 0.47 16.44 -8.59
CA ALA A 231 1.13 17.70 -8.84
C ALA A 231 2.03 18.03 -7.63
N PRO A 232 3.31 18.39 -7.82
CA PRO A 232 4.12 18.87 -6.72
C PRO A 232 3.44 20.10 -6.11
N GLN A 233 3.35 20.17 -4.78
CA GLN A 233 2.73 21.31 -4.07
C GLN A 233 3.37 22.66 -4.42
N LEU A 234 4.56 22.68 -5.03
CA LEU A 234 5.17 23.88 -5.61
C LEU A 234 4.30 24.58 -6.68
N ALA A 235 3.46 23.85 -7.41
CA ALA A 235 2.59 24.45 -8.43
C ALA A 235 1.50 25.35 -7.81
N LEU A 236 1.05 25.05 -6.60
CA LEU A 236 0.06 25.85 -5.87
C LEU A 236 0.66 27.12 -5.25
N LEU A 237 1.97 27.12 -4.93
CA LEU A 237 2.68 28.31 -4.44
C LEU A 237 2.99 29.31 -5.54
N LEU A 238 3.28 28.86 -6.77
CA LEU A 238 3.51 29.75 -7.92
C LEU A 238 2.22 30.45 -8.38
N ALA A 239 1.05 29.80 -8.26
CA ALA A 239 -0.24 30.41 -8.55
C ALA A 239 -0.64 31.48 -7.51
N ALA A 240 -0.16 31.39 -6.28
CA ALA A 240 -0.43 32.38 -5.22
C ALA A 240 0.48 33.62 -5.31
N LEU A 241 1.61 33.54 -6.03
CA LEU A 241 2.57 34.64 -6.18
C LEU A 241 2.33 35.51 -7.43
N LEU A 242 1.52 35.05 -8.39
CA LEU A 242 1.12 35.82 -9.56
C LEU A 242 -0.28 36.41 -9.34
N GLY A 243 -0.32 37.61 -8.76
CA GLY A 243 -1.54 38.40 -8.66
C GLY A 243 -2.19 38.66 -10.04
N PRO A 244 -3.47 39.09 -10.08
CA PRO A 244 -4.33 39.07 -11.27
C PRO A 244 -3.92 40.04 -12.40
N ARG A 245 -2.75 40.68 -12.31
CA ARG A 245 -2.26 41.64 -13.31
C ARG A 245 -1.38 41.05 -14.42
N ALA A 246 -0.98 39.77 -14.34
CA ALA A 246 -0.11 39.18 -15.35
C ALA A 246 -0.84 38.39 -16.46
N LEU A 247 -2.16 38.17 -16.37
CA LEU A 247 -2.89 37.34 -17.33
C LEU A 247 -3.35 38.06 -18.61
N LEU A 248 -3.06 39.35 -18.77
CA LEU A 248 -3.54 40.16 -19.90
C LEU A 248 -2.50 40.43 -21.00
N ALA A 249 -1.30 39.85 -20.92
CA ALA A 249 -0.24 40.10 -21.91
C ALA A 249 -0.05 38.97 -22.95
N LEU A 250 -0.95 37.97 -23.01
CA LEU A 250 -0.80 36.80 -23.88
C LEU A 250 -1.86 36.67 -24.98
N LEU A 251 -2.72 37.68 -25.17
CA LEU A 251 -3.72 37.68 -26.25
C LEU A 251 -3.84 39.07 -26.89
N ALA A 252 -2.90 39.42 -27.76
CA ALA A 252 -3.16 40.06 -29.06
C ALA A 252 -1.82 40.43 -29.75
N PRO A 253 -1.72 40.34 -31.10
CA PRO A 253 -0.67 41.01 -31.86
C PRO A 253 -0.84 42.53 -31.88
#